data_AF-A0A3S1SZU6-F1
#
_entry.id   AF-A0A3S1SZU6-F1
#
_cell.length_a   1.000
_cell.length_b   1.000
_cell.length_c   1.000
_cell.angle_alpha   90.00
_cell.angle_beta   90.00
_cell.angle_gamma   90.00
#
_symmetry.space_group_name_H-M   'P 1'
#
loop_
_entity.id
_entity.type
_entity.pdbx_description
1 polymer ?
#
loop_
_entity_poly.entity_id
_entity_poly.type
_entity_poly.pdbx_seq_one_letter_code
_entity_poly.pdbx_strand_id
1 'polypeptide(L)'
;MTRKASPTIALFPEASFGAALNCVGIAQALRAKGARPVFICHAGFSGVFADYGFQEYQLPTDEPLSESQRQSYWQAFVRRHLPHFRLSPIDQLETYVAPTWQAIVDTAVNAEAPLRQLLARLKPDAVVLDNVIMFPAIAAAGCPWVRVVSCAETELPDANVPPYLSGLGVDDPQRAAFEARYLAACAPAHDRFNRFRADAGL
;
A
#
# COMPACT_ATOMS: atom_id res chain seq x y z
N MET A 1 -3.29 -18.77 23.24
CA MET A 1 -3.08 -17.31 23.26
C MET A 1 -4.04 -16.70 24.28
N THR A 2 -3.53 -16.10 25.36
CA THR A 2 -4.35 -15.35 26.32
C THR A 2 -4.76 -14.02 25.69
N ARG A 3 -6.07 -13.77 25.59
CA ARG A 3 -6.63 -12.57 24.96
C ARG A 3 -6.35 -11.36 25.85
N LYS A 4 -5.55 -10.40 25.39
CA LYS A 4 -5.38 -9.11 26.09
C LYS A 4 -6.71 -8.36 26.17
N ALA A 5 -6.92 -7.64 27.27
CA ALA A 5 -8.15 -6.86 27.50
C ALA A 5 -8.31 -5.69 26.50
N SER A 6 -7.20 -5.11 26.01
CA SER A 6 -7.20 -4.09 24.96
C SER A 6 -6.00 -4.28 24.04
N PRO A 7 -6.13 -5.09 22.96
CA PRO A 7 -5.02 -5.33 22.04
C PRO A 7 -4.67 -4.05 21.27
N THR A 8 -3.37 -3.78 21.10
CA THR A 8 -2.90 -2.70 20.22
C THR A 8 -2.89 -3.18 18.79
N ILE A 9 -3.62 -2.51 17.90
CA ILE A 9 -3.66 -2.86 16.48
C ILE A 9 -3.05 -1.70 15.70
N ALA A 10 -1.94 -1.94 15.02
CA ALA A 10 -1.31 -0.94 14.18
C ALA A 10 -1.95 -0.97 12.78
N LEU A 11 -2.43 0.18 12.31
CA LEU A 11 -2.93 0.35 10.95
C LEU A 11 -1.86 1.09 10.14
N PHE A 12 -1.50 0.55 8.99
CA PHE A 12 -0.55 1.16 8.07
C PHE A 12 -1.17 1.26 6.68
N PRO A 13 -1.91 2.34 6.38
CA PRO A 13 -2.42 2.58 5.04
C PRO A 13 -1.33 3.11 4.12
N GLU A 14 -1.50 2.89 2.82
CA GLU A 14 -0.83 3.67 1.78
C GLU A 14 -1.04 5.17 2.01
N ALA A 15 -0.08 5.99 1.57
CA ALA A 15 -0.18 7.45 1.57
C ALA A 15 -1.20 7.96 0.54
N SER A 16 -2.45 7.51 0.64
CA SER A 16 -3.58 7.89 -0.19
C SER A 16 -4.84 8.05 0.68
N PHE A 17 -5.71 9.01 0.34
CA PHE A 17 -6.92 9.26 1.13
C PHE A 17 -7.90 8.08 1.13
N GLY A 18 -7.93 7.28 0.05
CA GLY A 18 -8.77 6.08 -0.03
C GLY A 18 -8.41 5.07 1.05
N ALA A 19 -7.15 4.61 1.06
CA ALA A 19 -6.65 3.66 2.06
C ALA A 19 -6.71 4.24 3.48
N ALA A 20 -6.35 5.52 3.64
CA ALA A 20 -6.37 6.20 4.93
C ALA A 20 -7.78 6.22 5.57
N LEU A 21 -8.79 6.68 4.84
CA LEU A 21 -10.16 6.78 5.36
C LEU A 21 -10.82 5.42 5.53
N ASN A 22 -10.50 4.43 4.68
CA ASN A 22 -10.92 3.06 4.89
C ASN A 22 -10.38 2.49 6.21
N CYS A 23 -9.09 2.71 6.49
CA CYS A 23 -8.49 2.33 7.77
C CYS A 23 -9.08 3.08 8.96
N VAL A 24 -9.48 4.35 8.82
CA VAL A 24 -10.21 5.08 9.88
C VAL A 24 -11.51 4.36 10.25
N GLY A 25 -12.30 3.92 9.27
CA GLY A 25 -13.52 3.15 9.51
C GLY A 25 -13.25 1.84 10.26
N ILE A 26 -12.22 1.08 9.83
CA ILE A 26 -11.79 -0.15 10.50
C ILE A 26 -11.35 0.15 11.94
N ALA A 27 -10.53 1.19 12.15
CA ALA A 27 -10.04 1.58 13.46
C ALA A 27 -11.18 1.96 14.41
N GLN A 28 -12.19 2.71 13.94
CA GLN A 28 -13.36 3.05 14.75
C GLN A 28 -14.12 1.78 15.20
N ALA A 29 -14.32 0.83 14.30
CA ALA A 29 -14.98 -0.44 14.62
C ALA A 29 -14.15 -1.30 15.61
N LEU A 30 -12.82 -1.34 15.45
CA LEU A 30 -11.91 -2.02 16.37
C LEU A 30 -11.91 -1.38 17.76
N ARG A 31 -11.89 -0.04 17.84
CA ARG A 31 -12.00 0.73 19.09
C ARG A 31 -13.31 0.45 19.82
N ALA A 32 -14.43 0.41 19.08
CA ALA A 32 -15.74 0.06 19.64
C ALA A 32 -15.79 -1.37 20.21
N LYS A 33 -14.91 -2.27 19.73
CA LYS A 33 -14.73 -3.64 20.25
C LYS A 33 -13.68 -3.74 21.38
N GLY A 34 -13.15 -2.62 21.86
CA GLY A 34 -12.21 -2.55 22.98
C GLY A 34 -10.72 -2.62 22.62
N ALA A 35 -10.37 -2.67 21.33
CA ALA A 35 -8.97 -2.57 20.90
C ALA A 35 -8.44 -1.14 21.03
N ARG A 36 -7.11 -0.99 20.95
CA ARG A 36 -6.40 0.29 20.84
C ARG A 36 -5.79 0.43 19.43
N PRO A 37 -6.51 0.99 18.46
CA PRO A 37 -5.97 1.28 17.14
C PRO A 37 -4.95 2.41 17.21
N VAL A 38 -3.84 2.24 16.50
CA VAL A 38 -2.83 3.28 16.27
C VAL A 38 -2.45 3.29 14.81
N PHE A 39 -2.03 4.43 14.29
CA PHE A 39 -1.68 4.58 12.88
C PHE A 39 -0.17 4.72 12.70
N ILE A 40 0.34 4.04 11.69
CA ILE A 40 1.66 4.30 11.13
C ILE A 40 1.42 5.08 9.84
N CYS A 41 2.14 6.18 9.61
CA CYS A 41 1.91 7.01 8.44
C CYS A 41 3.22 7.50 7.83
N HIS A 42 3.20 7.67 6.50
CA HIS A 42 4.25 8.42 5.82
C HIS A 42 4.17 9.91 6.19
N ALA A 43 5.28 10.64 6.04
CA ALA A 43 5.39 12.03 6.46
C ALA A 43 4.32 12.97 5.88
N GLY A 44 3.84 12.72 4.66
CA GLY A 44 2.79 13.52 4.02
C GLY A 44 1.38 13.34 4.58
N PHE A 45 1.16 12.35 5.46
CA PHE A 45 -0.16 12.00 6.02
C PHE A 45 -0.24 12.22 7.54
N SER A 46 0.76 12.87 8.12
CA SER A 46 0.77 13.25 9.54
C SER A 46 -0.38 14.21 9.86
N GLY A 47 -1.09 13.97 10.96
CA GLY A 47 -2.22 14.73 11.44
C GLY A 47 -3.60 14.22 10.99
N VAL A 48 -3.67 13.47 9.89
CA VAL A 48 -4.96 13.04 9.29
C VAL A 48 -5.77 12.17 10.25
N PHE A 49 -5.15 11.19 10.90
CA PHE A 49 -5.78 10.25 11.82
C PHE A 49 -5.93 10.83 13.24
N ALA A 50 -5.06 11.78 13.63
CA ALA A 50 -5.16 12.53 14.87
C ALA A 50 -6.45 13.37 14.92
N ASP A 51 -6.89 13.93 13.79
CA ASP A 51 -8.18 14.62 13.65
C ASP A 51 -9.38 13.69 13.91
N TYR A 52 -9.22 12.38 13.70
CA TYR A 52 -10.21 11.35 14.07
C TYR A 52 -10.00 10.77 15.49
N GLY A 53 -9.06 11.35 16.25
CA GLY A 53 -8.76 10.97 17.63
C GLY A 53 -7.94 9.68 17.75
N PHE A 54 -7.11 9.36 16.76
CA PHE A 54 -6.17 8.23 16.83
C PHE A 54 -4.74 8.68 17.04
N GLN A 55 -3.97 7.87 17.77
CA GLN A 55 -2.53 8.08 17.92
C GLN A 55 -1.81 7.70 16.61
N GLU A 56 -0.87 8.55 16.19
CA GLU A 56 -0.07 8.35 14.99
C GLU A 56 1.42 8.18 15.28
N TYR A 57 2.08 7.42 14.41
CA TYR A 57 3.51 7.22 14.37
C TYR A 57 4.01 7.48 12.94
N GLN A 58 4.66 8.63 12.77
CA GLN A 58 5.23 9.00 11.48
C GLN A 58 6.52 8.23 11.21
N LEU A 59 6.62 7.63 10.02
CA LEU A 59 7.90 7.11 9.52
C LEU A 59 8.83 8.29 9.17
N PRO A 60 10.10 8.28 9.65
CA PRO A 60 11.10 9.25 9.24
C PRO A 60 11.20 9.35 7.71
N THR A 61 11.42 10.55 7.21
CA THR A 61 11.74 10.83 5.81
C THR A 61 12.93 11.77 5.79
N ASP A 62 13.90 11.51 4.91
CA ASP A 62 15.11 12.33 4.83
C ASP A 62 14.82 13.75 4.30
N GLU A 63 13.78 13.89 3.46
CA GLU A 63 13.35 15.17 2.89
C GLU A 63 11.83 15.37 3.01
N PRO A 64 11.34 15.97 4.11
CA PRO A 64 9.92 16.27 4.24
C PRO A 64 9.53 17.44 3.33
N LEU A 65 8.60 17.21 2.40
CA LEU A 65 8.01 18.27 1.57
C LEU A 65 7.13 19.19 2.42
N SER A 66 7.24 20.50 2.22
CA SER A 66 6.28 21.50 2.72
C SER A 66 4.91 21.35 2.05
N GLU A 67 3.87 21.97 2.61
CA GLU A 67 2.51 21.91 2.05
C GLU A 67 2.44 22.44 0.60
N SER A 68 3.12 23.56 0.32
CA SER A 68 3.18 24.10 -1.04
C SER A 68 3.94 23.18 -2.00
N GLN A 69 4.98 22.49 -1.52
CA GLN A 69 5.71 21.49 -2.29
C GLN A 69 4.84 20.25 -2.56
N ARG A 70 4.04 19.79 -1.60
CA ARG A 70 3.09 18.67 -1.78
C ARG A 70 2.03 19.00 -2.83
N GLN A 71 1.42 20.17 -2.75
CA GLN A 71 0.41 20.59 -3.73
C GLN A 71 1.00 20.73 -5.14
N SER A 72 2.20 21.32 -5.25
CA SER A 72 2.91 21.45 -6.52
C SER A 72 3.30 20.09 -7.10
N TYR A 73 3.75 19.17 -6.24
CA TYR A 73 4.06 17.79 -6.61
C TYR A 73 2.84 17.08 -7.18
N TRP A 74 1.66 17.20 -6.55
CA TRP A 74 0.45 16.56 -7.05
C TRP A 74 0.04 17.09 -8.42
N GLN A 75 0.05 18.42 -8.61
CA GLN A 75 -0.25 19.01 -9.91
C GLN A 75 0.76 18.58 -10.99
N ALA A 76 2.05 18.51 -10.65
CA ALA A 76 3.08 18.03 -11.56
C ALA A 76 2.89 16.55 -11.90
N PHE A 77 2.53 15.72 -10.91
CA PHE A 77 2.20 14.31 -11.10
C PHE A 77 1.05 14.14 -12.08
N VAL A 78 -0.09 14.82 -11.87
CA VAL A 78 -1.25 14.74 -12.77
C VAL A 78 -0.89 15.20 -14.18
N ARG A 79 -0.19 16.34 -14.32
CA ARG A 79 0.23 16.86 -15.63
C ARG A 79 1.14 15.90 -16.38
N ARG A 80 2.10 15.27 -15.68
CA ARG A 80 3.03 14.30 -16.26
C ARG A 80 2.30 13.06 -16.80
N HIS A 81 1.26 12.60 -16.11
CA HIS A 81 0.56 11.36 -16.48
C HIS A 81 -0.67 11.56 -17.35
N LEU A 82 -1.16 12.78 -17.53
CA LEU A 82 -2.35 13.09 -18.33
C LEU A 82 -2.33 12.48 -19.75
N PRO A 83 -1.20 12.50 -20.50
CA PRO A 83 -1.15 11.86 -21.82
C PRO A 83 -1.37 10.34 -21.75
N HIS A 84 -0.92 9.69 -20.68
CA HIS A 84 -1.02 8.24 -20.50
C HIS A 84 -2.44 7.80 -20.15
N PHE A 85 -3.21 8.63 -19.43
CA PHE A 85 -4.59 8.31 -19.04
C PHE A 85 -5.57 8.17 -20.21
N ARG A 86 -5.22 8.68 -21.39
CA ARG A 86 -6.03 8.55 -22.61
C ARG A 86 -5.70 7.32 -23.44
N LEU A 87 -4.67 6.57 -23.07
CA LEU A 87 -4.27 5.37 -23.78
C LEU A 87 -5.21 4.21 -23.45
N SER A 88 -5.22 3.20 -24.32
CA SER A 88 -5.90 1.94 -24.03
C SER A 88 -5.31 1.29 -22.77
N PRO A 89 -6.06 0.47 -22.00
CA PRO A 89 -5.52 -0.20 -20.81
C PRO A 89 -4.24 -0.99 -21.09
N ILE A 90 -4.15 -1.64 -22.26
CA ILE A 90 -2.97 -2.43 -22.64
C ILE A 90 -1.74 -1.54 -22.93
N ASP A 91 -1.92 -0.32 -23.43
CA ASP A 91 -0.82 0.62 -23.67
C ASP A 91 -0.45 1.45 -22.42
N GLN A 92 -1.31 1.47 -21.41
CA GLN A 92 -0.98 2.01 -20.09
C GLN A 92 -0.01 1.12 -19.31
N LEU A 93 0.15 -0.15 -19.70
CA LEU A 93 1.02 -1.11 -19.00
C LEU A 93 2.47 -0.60 -18.90
N GLU A 94 3.07 -0.21 -20.02
CA GLU A 94 4.45 0.28 -20.03
C GLU A 94 4.56 1.74 -19.57
N THR A 95 3.55 2.55 -19.87
CA THR A 95 3.65 4.01 -19.71
C THR A 95 3.22 4.51 -18.34
N TYR A 96 2.40 3.73 -17.62
CA TYR A 96 1.85 4.12 -16.33
C TYR A 96 1.97 3.02 -15.28
N VAL A 97 1.51 1.80 -15.57
CA VAL A 97 1.44 0.71 -14.59
C VAL A 97 2.82 0.25 -14.15
N ALA A 98 3.73 -0.06 -15.08
CA ALA A 98 5.08 -0.50 -14.75
C ALA A 98 5.89 0.57 -13.98
N PRO A 99 5.92 1.86 -14.39
CA PRO A 99 6.53 2.92 -13.58
C PRO A 99 5.91 3.08 -12.18
N THR A 100 4.59 2.89 -12.06
CA THR A 100 3.89 2.96 -10.76
C THR A 100 4.34 1.82 -9.85
N TRP A 101 4.45 0.60 -10.37
CA TRP A 101 5.03 -0.53 -9.62
C TRP A 101 6.46 -0.27 -9.16
N GLN A 102 7.30 0.35 -9.98
CA GLN A 102 8.66 0.72 -9.55
C GLN A 102 8.63 1.69 -8.36
N ALA A 103 7.78 2.73 -8.42
CA ALA A 103 7.63 3.70 -7.34
C ALA A 103 7.06 3.08 -6.05
N ILE A 104 6.14 2.12 -6.18
CA ILE A 104 5.62 1.34 -5.06
C ILE A 104 6.74 0.53 -4.40
N VAL A 105 7.58 -0.16 -5.19
CA VAL A 105 8.72 -0.92 -4.68
C VAL A 105 9.75 0.00 -4.00
N ASP A 106 10.03 1.18 -4.58
CA ASP A 106 10.90 2.19 -3.94
C ASP A 106 10.37 2.59 -2.57
N THR A 107 9.06 2.82 -2.46
CA THR A 107 8.42 3.18 -1.19
C THR A 107 8.56 2.06 -0.16
N ALA A 108 8.37 0.80 -0.56
CA ALA A 108 8.54 -0.35 0.32
C ALA A 108 9.98 -0.49 0.82
N VAL A 109 10.97 -0.35 -0.07
CA VAL A 109 12.40 -0.43 0.28
C VAL A 109 12.78 0.70 1.24
N ASN A 110 12.37 1.93 0.97
CA ASN A 110 12.71 3.09 1.80
C ASN A 110 12.04 3.04 3.18
N ALA A 111 10.82 2.51 3.26
CA ALA A 111 10.08 2.40 4.51
C ALA A 111 10.58 1.25 5.42
N GLU A 112 11.28 0.26 4.87
CA GLU A 112 11.59 -0.99 5.57
C GLU A 112 12.35 -0.80 6.88
N ALA A 113 13.49 -0.12 6.86
CA ALA A 113 14.31 0.11 8.04
C ALA A 113 13.58 0.91 9.13
N PRO A 114 13.00 2.09 8.84
CA PRO A 114 12.27 2.85 9.84
C PRO A 114 11.02 2.11 10.35
N LEU A 115 10.29 1.40 9.48
CA LEU A 115 9.12 0.62 9.87
C LEU A 115 9.51 -0.52 10.82
N ARG A 116 10.61 -1.24 10.53
CA ARG A 116 11.14 -2.30 11.40
C ARG A 116 11.49 -1.77 12.78
N GLN A 117 12.18 -0.62 12.86
CA GLN A 117 12.52 0.01 14.14
C GLN A 117 11.27 0.43 14.93
N LEU A 118 10.28 1.00 14.24
CA LEU A 118 9.02 1.39 14.85
C LEU A 118 8.26 0.18 15.39
N LEU A 119 8.11 -0.89 14.60
CA LEU A 119 7.40 -2.10 15.01
C LEU A 119 8.08 -2.79 16.19
N ALA A 120 9.41 -2.82 16.24
CA ALA A 120 10.17 -3.38 17.36
C ALA A 120 9.92 -2.63 18.69
N ARG A 121 9.67 -1.31 18.61
CA ARG A 121 9.31 -0.48 19.77
C ARG A 121 7.83 -0.58 20.10
N LEU A 122 6.97 -0.50 19.10
CA LEU A 122 5.51 -0.46 19.25
C LEU A 122 4.94 -1.79 19.71
N LYS A 123 5.51 -2.91 19.25
CA LYS A 123 5.10 -4.29 19.55
C LYS A 123 3.57 -4.47 19.47
N PRO A 124 2.96 -4.20 18.30
CA PRO A 124 1.52 -4.34 18.15
C PRO A 124 1.11 -5.82 18.33
N ASP A 125 -0.14 -6.02 18.74
CA ASP A 125 -0.74 -7.36 18.85
C ASP A 125 -1.21 -7.88 17.48
N ALA A 126 -1.49 -6.98 16.54
CA ALA A 126 -1.73 -7.27 15.12
C ALA A 126 -1.47 -6.03 14.24
N VAL A 127 -1.24 -6.25 12.94
CA VAL A 127 -1.11 -5.18 11.95
C VAL A 127 -2.23 -5.27 10.91
N VAL A 128 -2.84 -4.14 10.55
CA VAL A 128 -3.74 -4.00 9.40
C VAL A 128 -3.01 -3.17 8.36
N LEU A 129 -2.79 -3.74 7.18
CA LEU A 129 -2.08 -3.13 6.07
C LEU A 129 -3.05 -2.88 4.92
N ASP A 130 -3.37 -1.62 4.64
CA ASP A 130 -4.16 -1.24 3.46
C ASP A 130 -3.21 -0.64 2.42
N ASN A 131 -2.58 -1.53 1.66
CA ASN A 131 -1.59 -1.18 0.67
C ASN A 131 -1.53 -2.27 -0.41
N VAL A 132 -1.23 -1.86 -1.64
CA VAL A 132 -1.03 -2.74 -2.80
C VAL A 132 0.22 -3.62 -2.67
N ILE A 133 1.18 -3.23 -1.81
CA ILE A 133 2.40 -3.99 -1.53
C ILE A 133 2.49 -4.38 -0.06
N MET A 134 3.10 -5.55 0.20
CA MET A 134 3.46 -5.97 1.55
C MET A 134 4.84 -5.41 1.97
N PHE A 135 5.07 -5.24 3.27
CA PHE A 135 6.36 -4.78 3.81
C PHE A 135 7.03 -5.91 4.61
N PRO A 136 8.29 -6.30 4.30
CA PRO A 136 8.96 -7.38 5.03
C PRO A 136 9.03 -7.14 6.54
N ALA A 137 9.19 -5.89 6.98
CA ALA A 137 9.13 -5.51 8.38
C ALA A 137 7.81 -5.92 9.07
N ILE A 138 6.67 -5.86 8.37
CA ILE A 138 5.38 -6.31 8.91
C ILE A 138 5.34 -7.84 9.01
N ALA A 139 5.78 -8.54 7.96
CA ALA A 139 5.82 -10.00 7.99
C ALA A 139 6.76 -10.55 9.09
N ALA A 140 7.86 -9.85 9.36
CA ALA A 140 8.83 -10.17 10.39
C ALA A 140 8.46 -9.63 11.80
N ALA A 141 7.34 -8.93 11.95
CA ALA A 141 6.96 -8.27 13.20
C ALA A 141 6.61 -9.24 14.35
N GLY A 142 6.47 -10.53 14.07
CA GLY A 142 6.16 -11.55 15.06
C GLY A 142 4.71 -11.51 15.57
N CYS A 143 3.82 -10.80 14.89
CA CYS A 143 2.39 -10.75 15.17
C CYS A 143 1.57 -11.03 13.89
N PRO A 144 0.30 -11.45 14.01
CA PRO A 144 -0.58 -11.60 12.86
C PRO A 144 -0.76 -10.28 12.12
N TRP A 145 -0.84 -10.34 10.79
CA TRP A 145 -1.15 -9.18 9.97
C TRP A 145 -2.27 -9.50 8.96
N VAL A 146 -3.03 -8.48 8.60
CA VAL A 146 -4.16 -8.55 7.68
C VAL A 146 -3.93 -7.55 6.56
N ARG A 147 -3.96 -8.00 5.31
CA ARG A 147 -4.02 -7.11 4.15
C ARG A 147 -5.47 -6.71 3.89
N VAL A 148 -5.68 -5.44 3.64
CA VAL A 148 -6.94 -4.88 3.16
C VAL A 148 -6.76 -4.54 1.68
N VAL A 149 -7.70 -4.98 0.85
CA VAL A 149 -7.81 -4.60 -0.55
C VAL A 149 -8.96 -3.60 -0.65
N SER A 150 -8.64 -2.33 -0.89
CA SER A 150 -9.60 -1.22 -0.82
C SER A 150 -9.82 -0.49 -2.15
N CYS A 151 -8.94 -0.69 -3.13
CA CYS A 151 -8.97 0.02 -4.41
C CYS A 151 -9.79 -0.73 -5.46
N ALA A 152 -9.30 -1.90 -5.88
CA ALA A 152 -9.93 -2.73 -6.90
C ALA A 152 -9.91 -4.20 -6.47
N GLU A 153 -11.09 -4.80 -6.40
CA GLU A 153 -11.26 -6.21 -6.03
C GLU A 153 -10.56 -7.17 -7.01
N THR A 154 -10.37 -6.75 -8.27
CA THR A 154 -9.66 -7.51 -9.31
C THR A 154 -8.14 -7.62 -9.08
N GLU A 155 -7.61 -6.93 -8.07
CA GLU A 155 -6.20 -7.04 -7.65
C GLU A 155 -5.86 -8.45 -7.12
N LEU A 156 -6.84 -9.18 -6.60
CA LEU A 156 -6.67 -10.58 -6.23
C LEU A 156 -6.86 -11.45 -7.49
N PRO A 157 -5.77 -12.09 -8.00
CA PRO A 157 -5.86 -12.85 -9.23
C PRO A 157 -6.68 -14.13 -9.01
N ASP A 158 -7.65 -14.36 -9.89
CA ASP A 158 -8.43 -15.60 -9.97
C ASP A 158 -8.83 -15.84 -11.44
N ALA A 159 -9.01 -17.11 -11.81
CA ALA A 159 -9.44 -17.47 -13.17
C ALA A 159 -10.83 -16.89 -13.51
N ASN A 160 -11.71 -16.74 -12.52
CA ASN A 160 -13.06 -16.21 -12.68
C ASN A 160 -13.16 -14.68 -12.48
N VAL A 161 -12.03 -14.02 -12.23
CA VAL A 161 -11.95 -12.57 -12.04
C VAL A 161 -11.30 -11.95 -13.27
N PRO A 162 -11.80 -10.81 -13.78
CA PRO A 162 -11.17 -10.11 -14.89
C PRO A 162 -9.72 -9.73 -14.59
N PRO A 163 -8.83 -9.69 -15.60
CA PRO A 163 -7.45 -9.30 -15.38
C PRO A 163 -7.36 -7.88 -14.80
N TYR A 164 -6.56 -7.73 -13.75
CA TYR A 164 -6.39 -6.46 -13.04
C TYR A 164 -6.01 -5.32 -14.00
N LEU A 165 -6.69 -4.17 -13.86
CA LEU A 165 -6.50 -2.94 -14.66
C LEU A 165 -6.80 -3.07 -16.17
N SER A 166 -7.35 -4.19 -16.64
CA SER A 166 -7.51 -4.44 -18.08
C SER A 166 -8.75 -3.81 -18.72
N GLY A 167 -9.83 -3.62 -17.94
CA GLY A 167 -11.15 -3.28 -18.46
C GLY A 167 -11.81 -4.40 -19.29
N LEU A 168 -11.22 -5.60 -19.32
CA LEU A 168 -11.75 -6.75 -20.05
C LEU A 168 -12.79 -7.53 -19.23
N GLY A 169 -13.56 -8.39 -19.90
CA GLY A 169 -14.37 -9.41 -19.24
C GLY A 169 -13.55 -10.66 -18.87
N VAL A 170 -14.13 -11.53 -18.03
CA VAL A 170 -13.50 -12.79 -17.59
C VAL A 170 -13.13 -13.69 -18.77
N ASP A 171 -14.03 -13.80 -19.75
CA ASP A 171 -13.91 -14.66 -20.94
C ASP A 171 -13.46 -13.89 -22.20
N ASP A 172 -12.88 -12.69 -22.04
CA ASP A 172 -12.46 -11.89 -23.19
C ASP A 172 -11.29 -12.56 -23.93
N PRO A 173 -11.37 -12.74 -25.27
CA PRO A 173 -10.30 -13.39 -26.03
C PRO A 173 -8.95 -12.66 -25.97
N GLN A 174 -8.92 -11.37 -25.59
CA GLN A 174 -7.68 -10.60 -25.41
C GLN A 174 -7.02 -10.81 -24.04
N ARG A 175 -7.68 -11.51 -23.11
CA ARG A 175 -7.19 -11.75 -21.74
C ARG A 175 -5.74 -12.25 -21.70
N ALA A 176 -5.46 -13.33 -22.43
CA ALA A 176 -4.15 -13.97 -22.40
C ALA A 176 -3.04 -13.02 -22.90
N ALA A 177 -3.33 -12.23 -23.94
CA ALA A 177 -2.39 -11.25 -24.47
C ALA A 177 -2.14 -10.11 -23.47
N PHE A 178 -3.19 -9.63 -22.79
CA PHE A 178 -3.08 -8.60 -21.76
C PHE A 178 -2.27 -9.08 -20.56
N GLU A 179 -2.60 -10.26 -20.00
CA GLU A 179 -1.88 -10.83 -18.85
C GLU A 179 -0.40 -11.08 -19.16
N ALA A 180 -0.09 -11.60 -20.35
CA ALA A 180 1.30 -11.80 -20.78
C ALA A 180 2.06 -10.46 -20.87
N ARG A 181 1.44 -9.42 -21.43
CA ARG A 181 2.06 -8.09 -21.53
C ARG A 181 2.20 -7.41 -20.17
N TYR A 182 1.22 -7.58 -19.28
CA TYR A 182 1.28 -7.08 -17.90
C TYR A 182 2.47 -7.70 -17.16
N LEU A 183 2.59 -9.03 -17.20
CA LEU A 183 3.67 -9.74 -16.53
C LEU A 183 5.03 -9.32 -17.08
N ALA A 184 5.17 -9.18 -18.41
CA ALA A 184 6.41 -8.72 -19.02
C ALA A 184 6.77 -7.28 -18.61
N ALA A 185 5.80 -6.36 -18.61
CA ALA A 185 6.02 -4.96 -18.23
C ALA A 185 6.38 -4.80 -16.75
N CYS A 186 5.75 -5.58 -15.87
CA CYS A 186 5.94 -5.49 -14.41
C CYS A 186 7.10 -6.36 -13.89
N ALA A 187 7.61 -7.31 -14.68
CA ALA A 187 8.68 -8.23 -14.27
C ALA A 187 9.88 -7.54 -13.61
N PRO A 188 10.41 -6.41 -14.10
CA PRO A 188 11.55 -5.75 -13.44
C PRO A 188 11.25 -5.30 -12.00
N ALA A 189 10.03 -4.80 -11.73
CA ALA A 189 9.62 -4.38 -10.39
C ALA A 189 9.42 -5.60 -9.48
N HIS A 190 8.76 -6.64 -10.01
CA HIS A 190 8.54 -7.89 -9.29
C HIS A 190 9.85 -8.57 -8.91
N ASP A 191 10.79 -8.68 -9.83
CA ASP A 191 12.09 -9.31 -9.60
C ASP A 191 12.89 -8.55 -8.55
N ARG A 192 12.89 -7.22 -8.62
CA ARG A 192 13.53 -6.38 -7.61
C ARG A 192 12.90 -6.56 -6.24
N PHE A 193 11.57 -6.56 -6.17
CA PHE A 193 10.86 -6.74 -4.92
C PHE A 193 11.05 -8.14 -4.32
N ASN A 194 11.08 -9.17 -5.15
CA ASN A 194 11.35 -10.55 -4.72
C ASN A 194 12.78 -10.69 -4.17
N ARG A 195 13.79 -10.08 -4.79
CA ARG A 195 15.15 -10.02 -4.22
C ARG A 195 15.16 -9.32 -2.87
N PHE A 196 14.52 -8.15 -2.78
CA PHE A 196 14.41 -7.41 -1.53
C PHE A 196 13.72 -8.21 -0.40
N ARG A 197 12.67 -8.98 -0.71
CA ARG A 197 12.03 -9.90 0.24
C ARG A 197 12.97 -11.02 0.69
N ALA A 198 13.70 -11.64 -0.24
CA ALA A 198 14.66 -12.69 0.07
C ALA A 198 15.81 -12.16 0.96
N ASP A 199 16.33 -10.96 0.66
CA ASP A 199 17.35 -10.28 1.48
C ASP A 199 16.83 -9.95 2.89
N ALA A 200 15.52 -9.77 3.04
CA ALA A 200 14.83 -9.59 4.32
C ALA A 200 14.46 -10.91 5.03
N GLY A 201 14.75 -12.07 4.44
CA GLY A 201 14.53 -13.39 5.03
C GLY A 201 13.16 -14.02 4.78
N LEU A 202 12.46 -13.63 3.71
CA LEU A 202 11.16 -14.17 3.29
C LEU A 202 11.24 -15.05 2.04
#